data_AF-B9V277-F1
#
_entry.id   AF-B9V277-F1
#
_cell.length_a   1.000
_cell.length_b   1.000
_cell.length_c   1.000
_cell.angle_alpha   90.00
_cell.angle_beta   90.00
_cell.angle_gamma   90.00
#
_symmetry.space_group_name_H-M   'P 1'
#
loop_
_entity.id
_entity.type
_entity.pdbx_description
1 polymer ?
#
loop_
_entity_poly.entity_id
_entity_poly.type
_entity_poly.pdbx_seq_one_letter_code
_entity_poly.pdbx_strand_id
1 'polypeptide(L)' 'RFKALEEIKKEKKRVAKAYHKRVKAKLFQVGDLVWKTVLPLGTRSREFGQWSPHWEGPYRLCGIVRGNVYFLETLQG' A
#
# COMPACT_ATOMS: atom_id res chain seq x y z
N ARG A 1 23.29 -1.96 23.30
CA ARG A 1 22.97 -2.31 21.90
C ARG A 1 21.87 -3.38 21.82
N PHE A 2 22.02 -4.54 22.48
CA PHE A 2 21.00 -5.60 22.49
C PHE A 2 19.62 -5.16 23.02
N LYS A 3 19.57 -4.44 24.15
CA LYS A 3 18.30 -3.93 24.73
C LYS A 3 17.53 -2.98 23.79
N ALA A 4 18.23 -2.17 23.00
CA ALA A 4 17.59 -1.23 22.06
C ALA A 4 16.91 -1.96 20.89
N LEU A 5 17.50 -3.07 20.43
CA LEU A 5 16.91 -3.88 19.36
C LEU A 5 15.62 -4.58 19.82
N GLU A 6 15.61 -5.08 21.05
CA GLU A 6 14.42 -5.71 21.64
C GLU A 6 13.26 -4.72 21.80
N GLU A 7 13.53 -3.49 22.25
CA GLU A 7 12.51 -2.44 22.33
C GLU A 7 11.95 -2.04 20.96
N ILE A 8 12.81 -1.91 19.94
CA ILE A 8 12.37 -1.65 18.56
C ILE A 8 11.46 -2.78 18.06
N LYS A 9 11.81 -4.05 18.35
CA LYS A 9 11.01 -5.22 17.94
C LYS A 9 9.64 -5.21 18.63
N LYS A 10 9.59 -4.88 19.91
CA LYS A 10 8.36 -4.75 20.69
C LYS A 10 7.47 -3.63 20.15
N GLU A 11 8.04 -2.48 19.80
CA GLU A 11 7.31 -1.36 19.22
C GLU A 11 6.73 -1.72 17.85
N LYS A 12 7.54 -2.32 16.96
CA LYS A 12 7.07 -2.82 15.66
C LYS A 12 5.86 -3.75 15.80
N LYS A 13 5.89 -4.67 16.77
CA LYS A 13 4.76 -5.58 17.04
C LYS A 13 3.51 -4.84 17.50
N ARG A 14 3.66 -3.81 18.34
CA ARG A 14 2.56 -2.98 18.83
C ARG A 14 1.90 -2.21 17.69
N VAL A 15 2.70 -1.55 16.86
CA VAL A 15 2.24 -0.80 15.67
C VAL A 15 1.50 -1.74 14.70
N ALA A 16 2.08 -2.90 14.39
CA ALA A 16 1.45 -3.88 13.50
C ALA A 16 0.09 -4.34 14.02
N LYS A 17 -0.03 -4.62 15.33
CA LYS A 17 -1.31 -5.03 15.95
C LYS A 17 -2.38 -3.93 15.86
N ALA A 18 -2.01 -2.68 16.12
CA ALA A 18 -2.93 -1.55 16.04
C ALA A 18 -3.42 -1.33 14.60
N TYR A 19 -2.52 -1.46 13.62
CA TYR A 19 -2.84 -1.37 12.20
C TYR A 19 -3.75 -2.52 11.74
N HIS A 20 -3.37 -3.77 12.01
CA HIS A 20 -4.14 -4.96 11.63
C HIS A 20 -5.57 -4.97 12.21
N LYS A 21 -5.80 -4.35 13.38
CA LYS A 21 -7.15 -4.21 13.94
C LYS A 21 -8.09 -3.37 13.06
N ARG A 22 -7.56 -2.45 12.26
CA ARG A 22 -8.34 -1.53 11.41
C ARG A 22 -8.40 -1.95 9.95
N VAL A 23 -7.46 -2.78 9.50
CA VAL A 23 -7.43 -3.27 8.12
C VAL A 23 -8.44 -4.40 7.96
N LYS A 24 -9.41 -4.19 7.06
CA LYS A 24 -10.29 -5.26 6.58
C LYS A 24 -9.67 -5.86 5.34
N ALA A 25 -9.49 -7.19 5.34
CA ALA A 25 -9.06 -7.89 4.13
C ALA A 25 -10.12 -7.70 3.05
N LYS A 26 -9.70 -7.22 1.87
CA LYS A 26 -10.51 -7.18 0.67
C LYS A 26 -9.90 -8.13 -0.33
N LEU A 27 -10.72 -9.04 -0.84
CA LEU A 27 -10.33 -9.90 -1.95
C LEU A 27 -10.66 -9.15 -3.24
N PHE A 28 -9.70 -9.16 -4.16
CA PHE A 28 -9.88 -8.62 -5.50
C PHE A 28 -9.87 -9.76 -6.50
N GLN A 29 -10.57 -9.57 -7.60
CA GLN A 29 -10.64 -10.49 -8.72
C GLN A 29 -10.03 -9.87 -9.97
N VAL A 30 -9.61 -10.72 -10.90
CA VAL A 30 -9.17 -10.27 -12.22
C VAL A 30 -10.34 -9.57 -12.90
N GLY A 31 -10.08 -8.38 -13.45
CA GLY A 31 -11.09 -7.48 -14.02
C GLY A 31 -11.53 -6.35 -13.09
N ASP A 32 -11.24 -6.43 -11.78
CA ASP A 32 -11.61 -5.37 -10.84
C ASP A 32 -10.87 -4.06 -11.14
N LEU A 33 -11.59 -2.94 -11.00
CA LEU A 33 -11.00 -1.62 -11.02
C LEU A 33 -10.50 -1.23 -9.63
N VAL A 34 -9.22 -0.86 -9.56
CA VAL A 34 -8.55 -0.53 -8.31
C VAL A 34 -7.75 0.77 -8.42
N TRP A 35 -7.60 1.44 -7.28
CA TRP A 35 -6.75 2.63 -7.14
C TRP A 35 -5.50 2.25 -6.37
N LYS A 36 -4.34 2.74 -6.80
CA LYS A 36 -3.06 2.50 -6.14
C LYS A 36 -2.75 3.65 -5.20
N THR A 37 -2.44 3.36 -3.93
CA THR A 37 -2.04 4.41 -2.99
C THR A 37 -0.64 4.91 -3.30
N VAL A 38 -0.48 6.24 -3.41
CA VAL A 38 0.82 6.89 -3.50
C VAL A 38 1.35 7.09 -2.09
N LEU A 39 2.39 6.35 -1.70
CA LEU A 39 2.98 6.52 -0.38
C LEU A 39 3.72 7.87 -0.32
N PRO A 40 3.62 8.62 0.78
CA PRO A 40 4.30 9.91 0.95
C PRO A 40 5.82 9.78 1.14
N LEU A 41 6.38 8.57 1.02
CA LEU A 41 7.81 8.29 1.09
C LEU A 41 8.45 8.56 -0.28
N GLY A 42 8.87 9.81 -0.52
CA GLY A 42 9.68 10.18 -1.69
C GLY A 42 8.91 10.42 -2.99
N THR A 43 7.60 10.18 -3.02
CA THR A 43 6.77 10.25 -4.25
C THR A 43 5.92 11.51 -4.37
N ARG A 44 6.09 12.53 -3.50
CA ARG A 44 5.38 13.80 -3.70
C ARG A 44 5.91 14.45 -4.97
N SER A 45 5.02 14.75 -5.90
CA SER A 45 5.40 15.48 -7.10
C SER A 45 5.98 16.83 -6.67
N ARG A 46 7.13 17.19 -7.23
CA ARG A 46 7.74 18.51 -7.01
C ARG A 46 6.86 19.63 -7.56
N GLU A 47 6.03 19.33 -8.56
CA GLU A 47 5.10 20.26 -9.20
C GLU A 47 3.88 20.53 -8.32
N PHE A 48 3.34 19.49 -7.68
CA PHE A 48 2.11 19.61 -6.86
C PHE A 48 2.39 19.77 -5.36
N GLY A 49 3.57 19.41 -4.88
CA GLY A 49 3.97 19.57 -3.47
C GLY A 49 2.96 18.92 -2.51
N GLN A 50 2.33 19.74 -1.66
CA GLN A 50 1.29 19.31 -0.71
C GLN A 50 -0.02 18.89 -1.39
N TRP A 51 -0.25 19.33 -2.63
CA TRP A 51 -1.43 19.00 -3.43
C TRP A 51 -1.23 17.75 -4.29
N SER A 52 -0.14 17.01 -4.06
CA SER A 52 0.08 15.74 -4.75
C SER A 52 -1.06 14.77 -4.45
N PRO A 53 -1.59 14.06 -5.47
CA PRO A 53 -2.64 13.09 -5.25
C PRO A 53 -2.17 11.94 -4.36
N HIS A 54 -3.04 11.48 -3.47
CA HIS A 54 -2.78 10.33 -2.59
C HIS A 54 -3.06 8.98 -3.27
N TRP A 55 -3.65 9.02 -4.47
CA TRP A 55 -4.09 7.86 -5.24
C TRP A 55 -3.67 8.02 -6.71
N GLU A 56 -3.30 6.90 -7.33
CA GLU A 56 -2.90 6.78 -8.74
C GLU A 56 -3.85 5.80 -9.44
N GLY A 57 -4.16 6.06 -10.71
CA GLY A 57 -5.09 5.23 -11.51
C GLY A 57 -6.51 5.80 -11.51
N PRO A 58 -7.45 5.13 -12.20
CA PRO A 58 -7.79 3.72 -12.00
C PRO A 58 -6.97 2.73 -12.84
N TYR A 59 -6.75 1.54 -12.27
CA TYR A 59 -6.13 0.39 -12.91
C TYR A 59 -7.11 -0.78 -13.01
N ARG A 60 -6.94 -1.64 -14.02
CA ARG A 60 -7.61 -2.93 -14.06
C ARG A 60 -6.66 -4.00 -13.53
N LEU A 61 -7.19 -4.90 -12.71
CA LEU A 61 -6.43 -6.04 -12.20
C LEU A 61 -6.37 -7.13 -13.28
N CYS A 62 -5.18 -7.44 -13.79
CA CYS A 62 -5.00 -8.44 -14.85
C CYS A 62 -4.45 -9.78 -14.36
N GLY A 63 -3.95 -9.86 -13.12
CA GLY A 63 -3.48 -11.10 -12.53
C GLY A 63 -3.32 -11.04 -11.01
N ILE A 64 -3.48 -12.19 -10.35
CA ILE A 64 -3.34 -12.34 -8.91
C ILE A 64 -2.16 -13.27 -8.64
N VAL A 65 -1.24 -12.83 -7.80
CA VAL A 65 -0.12 -13.62 -7.29
C VAL A 65 -0.40 -14.02 -5.84
N ARG A 66 0.40 -14.92 -5.29
CA ARG A 66 0.32 -15.31 -3.88
C ARG A 66 0.71 -14.14 -2.96
N GLY A 67 -0.03 -13.97 -1.86
CA GLY A 67 0.34 -13.04 -0.79
C GLY A 67 -0.11 -11.59 -0.97
N ASN A 68 -1.30 -11.36 -1.55
CA ASN A 68 -1.87 -10.02 -1.80
C ASN A 68 -1.06 -9.15 -2.79
N VAL A 69 -0.36 -9.80 -3.72
CA VAL A 69 0.36 -9.14 -4.81
C VAL A 69 -0.48 -9.28 -6.08
N TYR A 70 -0.62 -8.19 -6.82
CA TYR A 70 -1.52 -8.09 -7.97
C TYR A 70 -0.78 -7.47 -9.15
N PHE A 71 -1.06 -7.96 -10.36
CA PHE A 71 -0.67 -7.32 -11.60
C PHE A 71 -1.76 -6.32 -12.02
N LEU A 72 -1.32 -5.11 -12.37
CA LEU A 72 -2.18 -4.00 -12.75
C LEU A 72 -1.86 -3.59 -14.18
N GLU A 73 -2.88 -3.28 -14.95
CA GLU A 73 -2.77 -2.67 -16.27
C GLU A 73 -3.50 -1.33 -16.30
N THR A 74 -2.96 -0.39 -17.08
CA THR A 74 -3.61 0.89 -17.34
C THR A 74 -4.83 0.66 -18.23
N LEU A 75 -5.84 1.51 -18.11
CA LEU A 75 -7.03 1.42 -18.97
C LEU A 75 -6.76 1.80 -20.44
N GLN A 76 -5.56 2.26 -20.75
CA GLN A 76 -5.15 2.75 -22.08
C GLN A 76 -4.49 1.67 -22.95
N GLY A 77 -4.20 0.48 -22.39
CA GLY A 77 -3.50 -0.60 -23.10
C GLY A 77 -1.99 -0.44 -23.04
#